data_AF-A0A2E0PMS4-F1
#
_entry.id   AF-A0A2E0PMS4-F1
#
_cell.length_a   1.000
_cell.length_b   1.000
_cell.length_c   1.000
_cell.angle_alpha   90.00
_cell.angle_beta   90.00
_cell.angle_gamma   90.00
#
_symmetry.space_group_name_H-M   'P 1'
#
loop_
_entity.id
_entity.type
_entity.pdbx_description
1 polymer ?
#
loop_
_entity_poly.entity_id
_entity_poly.type
_entity_poly.pdbx_seq_one_letter_code
_entity_poly.pdbx_strand_id
1 'polypeptide(L)'
;MMKVNDFLRYEISLSISYEDYFRLIYDNKYLIEARLGPDRTFIAKKSVYGNSRKKAVQKAVQWFWKDFKGVLGPAHKIMTVNDPHDEVVYDDDFACNDLGNKYLDEPTIYRILEEADGELARDESQGSENHPPNSVKRIKRRRKQSVQLTSRLTQSPGGTIYYRMTEMPAAKNARPKTKNVKLASKSLNKALKEIARRGLDKFEKFENNAKRKKVSSPKAKQAA
;
A
#
# COMPACT_ATOMS: atom_id res chain seq x y z
N MET A 1 24.68 -27.67 -3.31
CA MET A 1 23.65 -26.71 -3.76
C MET A 1 24.29 -25.33 -3.71
N MET A 2 24.80 -24.82 -4.84
CA MET A 2 25.51 -23.54 -4.88
C MET A 2 24.52 -22.38 -4.68
N LYS A 3 24.77 -21.53 -3.68
CA LYS A 3 24.16 -20.21 -3.61
C LYS A 3 24.82 -19.36 -4.70
N VAL A 4 24.18 -19.28 -5.86
CA VAL A 4 24.53 -18.26 -6.83
C VAL A 4 24.11 -16.92 -6.20
N ASN A 5 25.07 -16.23 -5.60
CA ASN A 5 24.88 -14.83 -5.24
C ASN A 5 24.94 -14.05 -6.56
N ASP A 6 23.82 -14.00 -7.28
CA ASP A 6 23.70 -13.14 -8.46
C ASP A 6 23.80 -11.69 -7.98
N PHE A 7 24.99 -11.12 -8.15
CA PHE A 7 25.23 -9.70 -7.97
C PHE A 7 24.79 -8.99 -9.25
N LEU A 8 23.49 -8.73 -9.32
CA LEU A 8 22.88 -7.91 -10.34
C LEU A 8 23.47 -6.49 -10.30
N ARG A 9 23.68 -5.91 -11.48
CA ARG A 9 24.29 -4.59 -11.65
C ARG A 9 23.19 -3.56 -11.83
N TYR A 10 23.20 -2.56 -10.97
CA TYR A 10 22.35 -1.37 -11.06
C TYR A 10 23.23 -0.14 -11.29
N GLU A 11 22.64 0.88 -11.88
CA GLU A 11 23.26 2.18 -12.13
C GLU A 11 22.54 3.24 -11.32
N ILE A 12 23.32 3.98 -10.55
CA ILE A 12 22.89 5.18 -9.84
C ILE A 12 23.24 6.36 -10.75
N SER A 13 22.27 7.24 -10.99
CA SER A 13 22.48 8.50 -11.68
C SER A 13 22.25 9.66 -10.71
N LEU A 14 23.16 10.63 -10.70
CA LEU A 14 23.02 11.89 -9.98
C LEU A 14 22.86 13.02 -10.99
N SER A 15 21.78 13.80 -10.87
CA SER A 15 21.55 15.04 -11.62
C SER A 15 21.92 16.24 -10.76
N ILE A 16 23.12 16.76 -10.96
CA ILE A 16 23.72 17.82 -10.14
C ILE A 16 23.60 19.15 -10.88
N SER A 17 23.18 20.22 -10.19
CA SER A 17 23.13 21.55 -10.81
C SER A 17 24.54 22.06 -11.15
N TYR A 18 24.65 22.97 -12.11
CA TYR A 18 25.94 23.58 -12.47
C TYR A 18 26.66 24.14 -11.24
N GLU A 19 25.97 24.95 -10.43
CA GLU A 19 26.54 25.60 -9.25
C GLU A 19 26.97 24.59 -8.18
N ASP A 20 26.13 23.58 -7.91
CA ASP A 20 26.42 22.57 -6.89
C ASP A 20 27.59 21.68 -7.29
N TYR A 21 27.76 21.39 -8.59
CA TYR A 21 28.90 20.61 -9.07
C TYR A 21 30.23 21.31 -8.81
N PHE A 22 30.32 22.62 -9.05
CA PHE A 22 31.53 23.37 -8.76
C PHE A 22 31.75 23.54 -7.26
N ARG A 23 30.70 23.80 -6.46
CA ARG A 23 30.81 23.77 -4.99
C ARG A 23 31.39 22.45 -4.51
N LEU A 24 30.96 21.33 -5.09
CA LEU A 24 31.46 20.00 -4.77
C LEU A 24 32.95 19.84 -5.09
N ILE A 25 33.42 20.36 -6.22
CA ILE A 25 34.85 20.34 -6.60
C ILE A 25 35.70 21.17 -5.63
N TYR A 26 35.20 22.33 -5.19
CA TYR A 26 35.95 23.23 -4.33
C TYR A 26 35.94 22.79 -2.85
N ASP A 27 34.80 22.28 -2.36
CA ASP A 27 34.64 21.87 -0.96
C ASP A 27 35.10 20.44 -0.68
N ASN A 28 34.96 19.54 -1.66
CA ASN A 28 35.35 18.14 -1.52
C ASN A 28 36.51 17.80 -2.46
N LYS A 29 37.49 17.07 -1.94
CA LYS A 29 38.66 16.57 -2.67
C LYS A 29 38.33 15.51 -3.75
N TYR A 30 37.06 15.24 -4.01
CA TYR A 30 36.57 14.16 -4.86
C TYR A 30 35.96 14.71 -6.14
N LEU A 31 36.70 14.60 -7.24
CA LEU A 31 36.16 14.85 -8.56
C LEU A 31 35.24 13.68 -8.93
N ILE A 32 33.96 13.95 -9.11
CA ILE A 32 33.05 12.97 -9.69
C ILE A 32 33.12 13.13 -11.20
N GLU A 33 33.34 12.01 -11.89
CA GLU A 33 33.17 11.92 -13.34
C GLU A 33 31.71 12.16 -13.68
N ALA A 34 31.39 13.42 -13.95
CA ALA A 34 30.09 13.86 -14.40
C ALA A 34 30.23 14.43 -15.81
N ARG A 35 29.26 14.12 -16.65
CA ARG A 35 29.18 14.70 -18.00
C ARG A 35 28.16 15.83 -17.97
N LEU A 36 28.47 16.94 -18.62
CA LEU A 36 27.51 18.02 -18.78
C LEU A 36 26.40 17.53 -19.72
N GLY A 37 25.20 17.44 -19.17
CA GLY A 37 23.98 17.09 -19.87
C GLY A 37 23.20 18.33 -20.34
N PRO A 38 21.97 18.13 -20.82
CA PRO A 38 21.04 19.20 -21.14
C PRO A 38 20.79 20.11 -19.92
N ASP A 39 20.38 21.35 -20.16
CA ASP A 39 19.98 22.31 -19.12
C ASP A 39 21.07 22.65 -18.09
N ARG A 40 22.35 22.54 -18.48
CA ARG A 40 23.51 22.81 -17.62
C ARG A 40 23.54 21.93 -16.35
N THR A 41 22.99 20.73 -16.43
CA THR A 41 23.03 19.76 -15.34
C THR A 41 24.18 18.77 -15.56
N PHE A 42 24.95 18.49 -14.52
CA PHE A 42 26.00 17.49 -14.53
C PHE A 42 25.42 16.13 -14.15
N ILE A 43 25.54 15.16 -15.05
CA ILE A 43 25.07 13.80 -14.83
C ILE A 43 26.26 12.92 -14.45
N ALA A 44 26.27 12.46 -13.20
CA ALA A 44 27.24 11.48 -12.72
C ALA A 44 26.60 10.09 -12.66
N LYS A 45 27.35 9.08 -13.07
CA LYS A 45 26.88 7.68 -13.07
C LYS A 45 27.79 6.82 -12.22
N LYS A 46 27.20 5.94 -11.42
CA LYS A 46 27.94 4.98 -10.59
C LYS A 46 27.25 3.62 -10.62
N SER A 47 28.01 2.57 -10.89
CA SER A 47 27.49 1.21 -10.80
C SER A 47 27.48 0.71 -9.34
N VAL A 48 26.41 0.04 -8.96
CA VAL A 48 26.25 -0.63 -7.67
C VAL A 48 25.76 -2.05 -7.89
N TYR A 49 26.25 -2.98 -7.08
CA TYR A 49 25.92 -4.39 -7.21
C TYR A 49 25.06 -4.84 -6.02
N GLY A 50 24.00 -5.58 -6.30
CA GLY A 50 23.06 -6.07 -5.29
C GLY A 50 22.36 -7.33 -5.79
N ASN A 51 21.73 -8.05 -4.88
CA ASN A 51 20.87 -9.19 -5.21
C ASN A 51 19.42 -8.78 -5.50
N SER A 52 19.08 -7.51 -5.29
CA SER A 52 17.79 -6.91 -5.64
C SER A 52 17.93 -5.39 -5.70
N ARG A 53 17.00 -4.74 -6.42
CA ARG A 53 16.90 -3.28 -6.50
C ARG A 53 16.78 -2.66 -5.13
N LYS A 54 16.02 -3.28 -4.22
CA LYS A 54 15.89 -2.85 -2.82
C LYS A 54 17.25 -2.73 -2.12
N LYS A 55 18.14 -3.69 -2.34
CA LYS A 55 19.50 -3.69 -1.78
C LYS A 55 20.41 -2.71 -2.51
N ALA A 56 20.24 -2.52 -3.81
CA ALA A 56 20.93 -1.49 -4.58
C ALA A 56 20.58 -0.09 -4.08
N VAL A 57 19.30 0.22 -3.89
CA VAL A 57 18.82 1.49 -3.33
C VAL A 57 19.36 1.72 -1.92
N GLN A 58 19.37 0.70 -1.06
CA GLN A 58 19.97 0.81 0.26
C GLN A 58 21.45 1.22 0.20
N LYS A 59 22.23 0.58 -0.68
CA LYS A 59 23.64 0.91 -0.89
C LYS A 59 23.83 2.30 -1.51
N ALA A 60 22.95 2.68 -2.44
CA ALA A 60 22.98 4.00 -3.09
C ALA A 60 22.76 5.12 -2.07
N VAL A 61 21.75 5.00 -1.21
CA VAL A 61 21.46 5.97 -0.14
C VAL A 61 22.63 6.07 0.85
N GLN A 62 23.19 4.93 1.26
CA GLN A 62 24.36 4.92 2.16
C GLN A 62 25.57 5.61 1.53
N TRP A 63 25.83 5.31 0.25
CA TRP A 63 26.89 5.96 -0.51
C TRP A 63 26.69 7.47 -0.60
N PHE A 64 25.48 7.91 -0.96
CA PHE A 64 25.14 9.32 -1.10
C PHE A 64 25.43 10.11 0.19
N TRP A 65 24.93 9.63 1.33
CA TRP A 65 25.13 10.34 2.60
C TRP A 65 26.57 10.28 3.10
N LYS A 66 27.28 9.18 2.84
CA LYS A 66 28.69 9.03 3.24
C LYS A 66 29.59 10.00 2.49
N ASP A 67 29.42 10.11 1.19
CA ASP A 67 30.33 10.84 0.31
C ASP A 67 29.97 12.34 0.24
N PHE A 68 28.67 12.67 0.22
CA PHE A 68 28.21 14.07 0.03
C PHE A 68 27.85 14.80 1.31
N LYS A 69 27.54 14.09 2.41
CA LYS A 69 27.21 14.67 3.73
C LYS A 69 26.21 15.85 3.67
N GLY A 70 25.26 15.83 2.73
CA GLY A 70 24.25 16.86 2.56
C GLY A 70 24.63 18.07 1.69
N VAL A 71 25.86 18.15 1.15
CA VAL A 71 26.29 19.25 0.27
C VAL A 71 25.39 19.38 -0.96
N LEU A 72 24.99 18.25 -1.55
CA LEU A 72 24.07 18.20 -2.68
C LEU A 72 22.60 18.36 -2.25
N GLY A 73 22.29 18.54 -0.97
CA GLY A 73 20.92 18.53 -0.48
C GLY A 73 20.29 17.12 -0.48
N PRO A 74 18.95 17.01 -0.55
CA PRO A 74 18.27 15.75 -0.29
C PRO A 74 18.32 14.80 -1.49
N ALA A 75 18.63 13.52 -1.22
CA ALA A 75 18.83 12.50 -2.25
C ALA A 75 17.66 12.35 -3.24
N HIS A 76 16.40 12.54 -2.82
CA HIS A 76 15.22 12.32 -3.66
C HIS A 76 15.10 13.30 -4.84
N LYS A 77 15.82 14.43 -4.81
CA LYS A 77 15.81 15.42 -5.90
C LYS A 77 16.86 15.14 -6.98
N ILE A 78 17.92 14.44 -6.61
CA ILE A 78 19.16 14.38 -7.41
C ILE A 78 19.49 12.95 -7.81
N MET A 79 19.19 11.98 -6.95
CA MET A 79 19.58 10.59 -7.13
C MET A 79 18.44 9.75 -7.69
N THR A 80 18.72 9.03 -8.76
CA THR A 80 17.88 7.97 -9.30
C THR A 80 18.68 6.67 -9.40
N VAL A 81 17.97 5.54 -9.40
CA VAL A 81 18.51 4.20 -9.55
C VAL A 81 17.69 3.51 -10.64
N ASN A 82 18.34 2.99 -11.65
CA ASN A 82 17.65 2.30 -12.74
C ASN A 82 17.02 0.97 -12.28
N ASP A 83 16.19 0.40 -13.14
CA ASP A 83 15.59 -0.93 -12.96
C ASP A 83 15.88 -1.84 -14.17
N PRO A 84 17.13 -2.30 -14.35
CA PRO A 84 17.53 -3.06 -15.54
C PRO A 84 17.03 -4.51 -15.55
N HIS A 85 16.36 -4.94 -14.48
CA HIS A 85 15.88 -6.30 -14.28
C HIS A 85 14.35 -6.35 -14.08
N ASP A 86 13.66 -5.24 -14.38
CA ASP A 86 12.21 -5.10 -14.28
C ASP A 86 11.63 -5.59 -12.93
N GLU A 87 12.34 -5.31 -11.84
CA GLU A 87 11.90 -5.71 -10.50
C GLU A 87 10.73 -4.87 -10.00
N VAL A 88 10.58 -3.65 -10.51
CA VAL A 88 9.47 -2.77 -10.13
C VAL A 88 8.29 -3.07 -11.02
N VAL A 89 7.27 -3.73 -10.48
CA VAL A 89 6.05 -4.09 -11.20
C VAL A 89 4.85 -3.55 -10.44
N TYR A 90 3.89 -2.96 -11.15
CA TYR A 90 2.64 -2.55 -10.51
C TYR A 90 1.74 -3.75 -10.21
N ASP A 91 1.30 -3.86 -8.95
CA ASP A 91 0.31 -4.83 -8.51
C ASP A 91 -0.65 -4.20 -7.47
N ASP A 92 -1.68 -4.96 -7.07
CA ASP A 92 -2.67 -4.53 -6.08
C ASP A 92 -2.04 -4.15 -4.73
N ASP A 93 -0.92 -4.79 -4.37
CA ASP A 93 -0.20 -4.62 -3.11
C ASP A 93 0.99 -3.65 -3.23
N PHE A 94 1.11 -2.95 -4.36
CA PHE A 94 2.20 -2.04 -4.65
C PHE A 94 2.31 -0.95 -3.59
N ALA A 95 3.46 -0.94 -2.93
CA ALA A 95 3.77 -0.03 -1.85
C ALA A 95 4.74 1.05 -2.33
N CYS A 96 4.24 2.28 -2.51
CA CYS A 96 5.06 3.41 -2.97
C CYS A 96 6.22 3.75 -2.01
N ASN A 97 6.11 3.35 -0.74
CA ASN A 97 7.12 3.59 0.29
C ASN A 97 8.14 2.45 0.41
N ASP A 98 7.98 1.34 -0.31
CA ASP A 98 8.98 0.27 -0.28
C ASP A 98 10.29 0.77 -0.91
N LEU A 99 11.42 0.37 -0.33
CA LEU A 99 12.74 0.79 -0.78
C LEU A 99 13.00 0.38 -2.24
N GLY A 100 12.47 -0.75 -2.70
CA GLY A 100 12.55 -1.18 -4.10
C GLY A 100 11.80 -0.27 -5.06
N ASN A 101 10.89 0.58 -4.58
CA ASN A 101 10.05 1.47 -5.39
C ASN A 101 10.43 2.95 -5.22
N LYS A 102 11.56 3.24 -4.57
CA LYS A 102 12.09 4.61 -4.39
C LYS A 102 13.20 4.94 -5.38
N TYR A 103 13.41 6.24 -5.58
CA TYR A 103 14.46 6.78 -6.46
C TYR A 103 14.39 6.18 -7.86
N LEU A 104 13.18 6.01 -8.39
CA LEU A 104 12.96 5.50 -9.74
C LEU A 104 13.50 6.49 -10.76
N ASP A 105 14.11 5.97 -11.82
CA ASP A 105 14.44 6.73 -13.03
C ASP A 105 13.19 6.98 -13.89
N GLU A 106 13.28 7.97 -14.79
CA GLU A 106 12.16 8.39 -15.64
C GLU A 106 11.53 7.23 -16.42
N PRO A 107 12.29 6.35 -17.12
CA PRO A 107 11.68 5.25 -17.88
C PRO A 107 10.83 4.33 -17.00
N THR A 108 11.33 3.99 -15.81
CA THR A 108 10.62 3.13 -14.85
C THR A 108 9.36 3.81 -14.30
N ILE A 109 9.42 5.13 -14.05
CA ILE A 109 8.23 5.89 -13.63
C ILE A 109 7.16 5.86 -14.73
N TYR A 110 7.52 6.15 -15.98
CA TYR A 110 6.55 6.14 -17.09
C TYR A 110 5.89 4.78 -17.24
N ARG A 111 6.68 3.69 -17.23
CA ARG A 111 6.17 2.32 -17.29
C ARG A 111 5.15 2.03 -16.19
N ILE A 112 5.47 2.34 -14.94
CA ILE A 112 4.57 2.07 -13.80
C ILE A 112 3.31 2.92 -13.84
N LEU A 113 3.42 4.19 -14.27
CA LEU A 113 2.24 5.05 -14.37
C LEU A 113 1.29 4.58 -15.47
N GLU A 114 1.82 4.03 -16.56
CA GLU A 114 1.04 3.38 -17.61
C GLU A 114 0.38 2.08 -17.11
N GLU A 115 1.14 1.21 -16.42
CA GLU A 115 0.61 -0.02 -15.82
C GLU A 115 -0.50 0.25 -14.78
N ALA A 116 -0.40 1.37 -14.06
CA ALA A 116 -1.33 1.71 -12.98
C ALA A 116 -2.65 2.33 -13.44
N ASP A 117 -2.82 2.64 -14.73
CA ASP A 117 -4.05 3.17 -15.34
C ASP A 117 -4.77 4.24 -14.49
N GLY A 118 -4.03 5.26 -14.06
CA GLY A 118 -4.56 6.38 -13.26
C GLY A 118 -4.76 6.11 -11.76
N GLU A 119 -4.26 4.99 -11.22
CA GLU A 119 -4.21 4.77 -9.76
C GLU A 119 -3.00 5.46 -9.10
N LEU A 120 -1.92 5.63 -9.85
CA LEU A 120 -0.68 6.28 -9.43
C LEU A 120 -0.46 7.61 -10.17
N ALA A 121 0.25 8.52 -9.51
CA ALA A 121 0.77 9.75 -10.08
C ALA A 121 2.19 9.99 -9.56
N ARG A 122 2.94 10.85 -10.25
CA ARG A 122 4.25 11.30 -9.77
C ARG A 122 4.12 12.02 -8.42
N ASP A 123 5.04 11.73 -7.50
CA ASP A 123 5.04 12.38 -6.20
C ASP A 123 5.87 13.66 -6.21
N GLU A 124 5.20 14.78 -6.44
CA GLU A 124 5.79 16.12 -6.43
C GLU A 124 5.70 16.80 -5.04
N SER A 125 5.37 16.05 -4.00
CA SER A 125 5.27 16.62 -2.65
C SER A 125 6.64 17.07 -2.12
N GLN A 126 6.66 18.17 -1.38
CA GLN A 126 7.84 18.56 -0.61
C GLN A 126 7.88 17.69 0.65
N GLY A 127 8.74 16.67 0.66
CA GLY A 127 9.00 15.89 1.86
C GLY A 127 9.89 16.63 2.86
N SER A 128 10.06 16.02 4.03
CA SER A 128 10.99 16.50 5.06
C SER A 128 12.27 15.65 5.03
N GLU A 129 13.31 16.10 5.74
CA GLU A 129 14.59 15.37 5.83
C GLU A 129 14.41 13.93 6.33
N ASN A 130 13.58 13.73 7.34
CA ASN A 130 13.26 12.41 7.91
C ASN A 130 12.21 11.62 7.11
N HIS A 131 11.42 12.31 6.28
CA HIS A 131 10.37 11.72 5.46
C HIS A 131 10.45 12.27 4.04
N PRO A 132 11.43 11.82 3.24
CA PRO A 132 11.54 12.22 1.85
C PRO A 132 10.31 11.72 1.07
N PRO A 133 9.88 12.46 0.03
CA PRO A 133 8.81 12.02 -0.85
C PRO A 133 9.21 10.73 -1.57
N ASN A 134 8.21 10.00 -2.07
CA ASN A 134 8.48 8.80 -2.87
C ASN A 134 8.66 9.20 -4.34
N SER A 135 8.91 8.24 -5.23
CA SER A 135 8.94 8.52 -6.68
C SER A 135 7.52 8.66 -7.26
N VAL A 136 6.59 7.86 -6.74
CA VAL A 136 5.18 7.86 -7.12
C VAL A 136 4.31 7.90 -5.86
N LYS A 137 3.09 8.41 -5.99
CA LYS A 137 2.05 8.42 -4.97
C LYS A 137 0.74 7.89 -5.54
N ARG A 138 -0.10 7.33 -4.68
CA ARG A 138 -1.46 6.96 -5.07
C ARG A 138 -2.33 8.20 -5.21
N ILE A 139 -3.12 8.28 -6.27
CA ILE A 139 -4.10 9.36 -6.47
C ILE A 139 -5.24 9.22 -5.45
N LYS A 140 -5.69 7.98 -5.22
CA LYS A 140 -6.73 7.66 -4.24
C LYS A 140 -6.19 6.71 -3.18
N ARG A 141 -6.56 6.93 -1.92
CA ARG A 141 -6.21 6.03 -0.82
C ARG A 141 -6.92 4.68 -1.01
N ARG A 142 -6.18 3.57 -1.04
CA ARG A 142 -6.75 2.20 -1.05
C ARG A 142 -7.68 2.02 0.16
N ARG A 143 -8.97 1.78 -0.09
CA ARG A 143 -9.91 1.43 0.97
C ARG A 143 -9.72 -0.04 1.29
N LYS A 144 -9.09 -0.34 2.42
CA LYS A 144 -8.99 -1.71 2.90
C LYS A 144 -10.42 -2.25 3.15
N GLN A 145 -10.83 -3.27 2.41
CA GLN A 145 -12.17 -3.84 2.52
C GLN A 145 -12.28 -4.73 3.76
N SER A 146 -13.44 -4.71 4.40
CA SER A 146 -13.75 -5.67 5.46
C SER A 146 -14.02 -7.05 4.85
N VAL A 147 -13.43 -8.09 5.43
CA VAL A 147 -13.69 -9.48 5.03
C VAL A 147 -15.00 -9.94 5.66
N GLN A 148 -15.91 -10.49 4.88
CA GLN A 148 -17.11 -11.11 5.41
C GLN A 148 -16.77 -12.51 5.93
N LEU A 149 -16.86 -12.70 7.25
CA LEU A 149 -16.59 -14.00 7.87
C LEU A 149 -17.81 -14.92 7.80
N THR A 150 -19.01 -14.36 7.99
CA THR A 150 -20.30 -15.05 7.86
C THR A 150 -21.37 -14.08 7.37
N SER A 151 -22.62 -14.53 7.20
CA SER A 151 -23.75 -13.68 6.83
C SER A 151 -23.94 -12.45 7.74
N ARG A 152 -23.51 -12.52 9.00
CA ARG A 152 -23.65 -11.45 9.99
C ARG A 152 -22.34 -11.04 10.67
N LEU A 153 -21.22 -11.68 10.34
CA LEU A 153 -19.91 -11.30 10.87
C LEU A 153 -19.04 -10.70 9.78
N THR A 154 -18.50 -9.52 10.08
CA THR A 154 -17.53 -8.84 9.22
C THR A 154 -16.27 -8.54 10.02
N GLN A 155 -15.12 -8.75 9.43
CA GLN A 155 -13.83 -8.43 10.01
C GLN A 155 -13.27 -7.21 9.31
N SER A 156 -13.03 -6.15 10.07
CA SER A 156 -12.31 -5.00 9.57
C SER A 156 -10.86 -5.35 9.22
N PRO A 157 -10.20 -4.56 8.36
CA PRO A 157 -8.80 -4.75 8.02
C PRO A 157 -7.84 -4.73 9.22
N GLY A 158 -8.22 -4.08 10.32
CA GLY A 158 -7.46 -4.09 11.59
C GLY A 158 -7.72 -5.33 12.47
N GLY A 159 -8.41 -6.35 11.95
CA GLY A 159 -8.71 -7.59 12.64
C GLY A 159 -9.90 -7.53 13.61
N THR A 160 -10.53 -6.36 13.81
CA THR A 160 -11.72 -6.23 14.66
C THR A 160 -12.93 -6.88 13.99
N ILE A 161 -13.63 -7.74 14.72
CA ILE A 161 -14.84 -8.41 14.24
C ILE A 161 -16.10 -7.63 14.69
N TYR A 162 -17.02 -7.43 13.78
CA TYR A 162 -18.32 -6.81 14.00
C TYR A 162 -19.43 -7.81 13.72
N TYR A 163 -20.41 -7.87 14.61
CA TYR A 163 -21.63 -8.64 14.44
C TYR A 163 -22.79 -7.72 14.06
N ARG A 164 -23.48 -8.04 12.97
CA ARG A 164 -24.69 -7.37 12.51
C ARG A 164 -25.89 -7.90 13.29
N MET A 165 -26.21 -7.23 14.39
CA MET A 165 -27.35 -7.53 15.24
C MET A 165 -28.63 -6.90 14.66
N THR A 166 -29.75 -7.60 14.76
CA THR A 166 -31.08 -7.04 14.52
C THR A 166 -31.69 -6.62 15.86
N GLU A 167 -32.06 -5.35 15.99
CA GLU A 167 -32.86 -4.84 17.10
C GLU A 167 -34.32 -4.74 16.68
N MET A 168 -35.20 -5.41 17.43
CA MET A 168 -36.64 -5.32 17.24
C MET A 168 -37.15 -4.00 17.85
N PRO A 169 -37.99 -3.24 17.14
CA PRO A 169 -38.48 -1.98 17.66
C PRO A 169 -39.56 -2.21 18.72
N ALA A 170 -39.61 -1.33 19.72
CA ALA A 170 -40.59 -1.39 20.80
C ALA A 170 -42.03 -1.07 20.35
N ALA A 171 -42.19 -0.37 19.22
CA ALA A 171 -43.49 0.02 18.68
C ALA A 171 -44.07 -1.05 17.74
N LYS A 172 -45.38 -1.32 17.88
CA LYS A 172 -46.13 -2.38 17.17
C LYS A 172 -46.07 -2.35 15.62
N ASN A 173 -45.58 -1.27 14.99
CA ASN A 173 -45.54 -1.09 13.53
C ASN A 173 -44.20 -0.57 12.98
N ALA A 174 -43.11 -0.64 13.76
CA ALA A 174 -41.81 -0.15 13.29
C ALA A 174 -40.99 -1.27 12.61
N ARG A 175 -40.12 -0.87 11.67
CA ARG A 175 -39.21 -1.80 10.97
C ARG A 175 -38.01 -2.17 11.85
N PRO A 176 -37.52 -3.44 11.81
CA PRO A 176 -36.31 -3.84 12.50
C PRO A 176 -35.11 -2.98 12.09
N LYS A 177 -34.31 -2.55 13.06
CA LYS A 177 -33.07 -1.82 12.80
C LYS A 177 -31.89 -2.78 12.91
N THR A 178 -30.92 -2.65 12.00
CA THR A 178 -29.67 -3.42 12.10
C THR A 178 -28.56 -2.53 12.63
N LYS A 179 -27.81 -3.04 13.61
CA LYS A 179 -26.66 -2.36 14.21
C LYS A 179 -25.44 -3.27 14.18
N ASN A 180 -24.28 -2.70 13.89
CA ASN A 180 -23.01 -3.41 13.97
C ASN A 180 -22.43 -3.28 15.39
N VAL A 181 -22.29 -4.40 16.08
CA VAL A 181 -21.73 -4.46 17.44
C VAL A 181 -20.28 -4.95 17.36
N LYS A 182 -19.36 -4.17 17.92
CA LYS A 182 -17.94 -4.54 18.03
C LYS A 182 -17.77 -5.70 19.02
N LEU A 183 -17.11 -6.76 18.57
CA LEU A 183 -16.73 -7.88 19.41
C LEU A 183 -15.30 -7.69 19.94
N ALA A 184 -15.04 -8.20 21.14
CA ALA A 184 -13.70 -8.22 21.72
C ALA A 184 -12.86 -9.40 21.16
N SER A 185 -13.53 -10.42 20.64
CA SER A 185 -12.91 -11.60 20.05
C SER A 185 -12.17 -11.31 18.75
N LYS A 186 -10.99 -11.92 18.61
CA LYS A 186 -10.13 -11.82 17.42
C LYS A 186 -10.22 -13.04 16.47
N SER A 187 -10.98 -14.06 16.83
CA SER A 187 -11.17 -15.27 16.00
C SER A 187 -12.64 -15.63 15.90
N LEU A 188 -13.02 -16.30 14.79
CA LEU A 188 -14.40 -16.66 14.49
C LEU A 188 -15.03 -17.49 15.63
N ASN A 189 -14.34 -18.53 16.09
CA ASN A 189 -14.85 -19.41 17.16
C ASN A 189 -15.07 -18.67 18.48
N LYS A 190 -14.18 -17.72 18.83
CA LYS A 190 -14.35 -16.90 20.04
C LYS A 190 -15.49 -15.89 19.86
N ALA A 191 -15.60 -15.31 18.67
CA ALA A 191 -16.69 -14.39 18.32
C ALA A 191 -18.06 -15.07 18.46
N LEU A 192 -18.23 -16.29 17.96
CA LEU A 192 -19.46 -17.06 18.11
C LEU A 192 -19.84 -17.30 19.59
N LYS A 193 -18.87 -17.68 20.42
CA LYS A 193 -19.08 -17.84 21.87
C LYS A 193 -19.43 -16.52 22.55
N GLU A 194 -18.79 -15.42 22.16
CA GLU A 194 -19.05 -14.09 22.70
C GLU A 194 -20.45 -13.59 22.34
N ILE A 195 -20.91 -13.83 21.10
CA ILE A 195 -22.27 -13.51 20.63
C ILE A 195 -23.30 -14.22 21.49
N ALA A 196 -23.14 -15.54 21.68
CA ALA A 196 -24.03 -16.34 22.51
C ALA A 196 -24.03 -15.87 23.98
N ARG A 197 -22.85 -15.59 24.54
CA ARG A 197 -22.70 -15.10 25.92
C ARG A 197 -23.34 -13.72 26.13
N ARG A 198 -23.20 -12.82 25.16
CA ARG A 198 -23.81 -11.47 25.19
C ARG A 198 -25.28 -11.50 24.79
N GLY A 199 -25.77 -12.61 24.23
CA GLY A 199 -27.15 -12.77 23.76
C GLY A 199 -27.49 -11.83 22.61
N LEU A 200 -26.54 -11.56 21.72
CA LEU A 200 -26.76 -10.66 20.57
C LEU A 200 -27.63 -11.33 19.49
N ASP A 201 -27.73 -12.66 19.49
CA ASP A 201 -28.50 -13.51 18.57
C ASP A 201 -29.94 -13.79 19.04
N LYS A 202 -30.35 -13.23 20.19
CA LYS A 202 -31.65 -13.53 20.83
C LYS A 202 -32.84 -13.39 19.88
N PHE A 203 -32.86 -12.36 19.04
CA PHE A 203 -33.97 -12.07 18.14
C PHE A 203 -33.94 -12.88 16.84
N GLU A 204 -32.82 -13.53 16.51
CA GLU A 204 -32.67 -14.31 15.27
C GLU A 204 -33.41 -15.64 15.33
N LYS A 205 -33.49 -16.23 16.54
CA LYS A 205 -34.24 -17.47 16.77
C LYS A 205 -35.75 -17.30 16.53
N PHE A 206 -36.28 -16.08 16.67
CA PHE A 206 -37.70 -15.79 16.46
C PHE A 206 -38.06 -15.63 14.98
N GLU A 207 -37.18 -15.08 14.15
CA GLU A 207 -37.42 -14.95 12.69
C GLU A 207 -37.56 -16.31 12.00
N ASN A 208 -36.75 -17.30 12.41
CA ASN A 208 -36.81 -18.64 11.85
C ASN A 208 -38.09 -19.40 12.23
N ASN A 209 -38.66 -19.13 13.40
CA ASN A 209 -39.94 -19.74 13.83
C ASN A 209 -41.16 -19.09 13.16
N ALA A 210 -41.12 -17.79 12.88
CA ALA A 210 -42.21 -17.10 12.17
C ALA A 210 -42.36 -17.57 10.72
N LYS A 211 -41.25 -17.87 10.02
CA LYS A 211 -41.28 -18.40 8.64
C LYS A 211 -41.80 -19.83 8.53
N ARG A 212 -41.63 -20.66 9.57
CA ARG A 212 -42.14 -22.05 9.59
C ARG A 212 -43.67 -22.15 9.73
N LYS A 213 -44.37 -21.09 10.16
CA LYS A 213 -45.82 -21.10 10.42
C LYS A 213 -46.71 -20.74 9.22
N LYS A 214 -46.18 -20.51 8.02
CA LYS A 214 -46.97 -20.29 6.81
C LYS A 214 -46.79 -21.43 5.81
N VAL A 215 -47.38 -22.58 6.11
CA VAL A 215 -47.85 -23.50 5.07
C VAL A 215 -49.38 -23.47 5.17
N SER A 216 -50.00 -22.54 4.44
CA SER A 216 -51.45 -22.56 4.26
C SER A 216 -51.80 -23.75 3.37
N SER A 217 -52.54 -24.72 3.89
CA SER A 217 -53.15 -25.78 3.09
C SER A 217 -54.09 -25.16 2.04
N PRO A 218 -54.11 -25.66 0.80
CA PRO A 218 -55.07 -25.19 -0.18
C PRO A 218 -56.47 -25.70 0.19
N LYS A 219 -57.44 -24.80 0.34
CA LYS A 219 -58.86 -25.16 0.42
C LYS A 219 -59.30 -25.72 -0.94
N ALA A 220 -59.73 -26.98 -0.96
CA ALA A 220 -60.36 -27.60 -2.11
C ALA A 220 -61.68 -26.86 -2.43
N LYS A 221 -61.84 -26.39 -3.67
CA LYS A 221 -63.11 -25.90 -4.19
C LYS A 221 -64.00 -27.11 -4.50
N GLN A 222 -65.12 -27.23 -3.80
CA GLN A 222 -66.26 -28.02 -4.28
C GLN A 222 -66.92 -27.24 -5.42
N ALA A 223 -67.13 -27.90 -6.56
CA ALA A 223 -68.00 -27.42 -7.62
C ALA A 223 -69.40 -28.00 -7.41
N ALA A 224 -70.41 -27.15 -7.53
CA ALA A 224 -71.82 -27.51 -7.63
C ALA A 224 -72.16 -27.83 -9.10
#